data_AF-A0A9D2CSC2-F1
#
_entry.id   AF-A0A9D2CSC2-F1
#
_cell.length_a   1.000
_cell.length_b   1.000
_cell.length_c   1.000
_cell.angle_alpha   90.00
_cell.angle_beta   90.00
_cell.angle_gamma   90.00
#
_symmetry.space_group_name_H-M   'P 1'
#
loop_
_entity.id
_entity.type
_entity.pdbx_description
1 polymer ?
#
loop_
_entity_poly.entity_id
_entity_poly.type
_entity_poly.pdbx_seq_one_letter_code
_entity_poly.pdbx_strand_id
1 'polypeptide(L)'
;MSDIKIFISCHKPCERAESGSVVPAMQADVVRALAQGSGEDRFMAERANEYCELLTQYWAWKYSRAEYCGFGHYRRYFAFAGGVRADGDGIVRRLSLNAETARELGLADDDAIARAVQGYDVLAPVPVQYPVGSAYAQYKNSDFLNIEDLDIVLDIILSEYPAYAAAAREYMRGRRLFYCNMFVMRRELFCEYSEWLFSVLRRFYERRDMRAAGYGGALLRTPGHLGERLFGIWLTRLCAEKKYRVGYLPMAVFGNADPAPALAQKGLSLLMPVGARTAPFVAAALRCVPPGAIGEALLLENGLSEEDKQKLAASGGMNVRFCCAARVFAPLASSPEEVEPSLSAARSYFAGKTALWSDGYTLFSEDAFGRKTEGEIADISACGERMPARAAREFYPTRGYSARFWSLFQKTPFYGERGRKSKFCERSLVWKLLFKLFPSRTKAGCFLRKVRRRLKRG
;
A
#
# COMPACT_ATOMS: atom_id res chain seq x y z
N MET A 1 11.42 22.15 23.76
CA MET A 1 10.90 20.77 23.57
C MET A 1 12.09 19.85 23.43
N SER A 2 12.02 18.63 23.97
CA SER A 2 13.08 17.63 23.79
C SER A 2 13.28 17.31 22.31
N ASP A 3 14.53 17.09 21.89
CA ASP A 3 14.84 16.71 20.52
C ASP A 3 14.51 15.23 20.31
N ILE A 4 13.41 14.96 19.59
CA ILE A 4 12.89 13.62 19.33
C ILE A 4 13.10 13.31 17.85
N LYS A 5 13.70 12.16 17.53
CA LYS A 5 13.84 11.67 16.15
C LYS A 5 13.43 10.21 16.05
N ILE A 6 12.35 9.94 15.34
CA ILE A 6 11.78 8.62 15.09
C ILE A 6 12.08 8.25 13.63
N PHE A 7 13.03 7.35 13.43
CA PHE A 7 13.50 6.95 12.11
C PHE A 7 12.59 5.87 11.52
N ILE A 8 11.94 6.19 10.40
CA ILE A 8 11.04 5.29 9.70
C ILE A 8 11.79 4.61 8.55
N SER A 9 12.09 3.33 8.69
CA SER A 9 12.81 2.58 7.66
C SER A 9 11.91 2.28 6.47
N CYS A 10 12.30 2.72 5.28
CA CYS A 10 11.62 2.36 4.04
C CYS A 10 12.59 1.77 3.01
N HIS A 11 12.21 0.62 2.42
CA HIS A 11 13.00 -0.09 1.42
C HIS A 11 12.63 0.28 -0.02
N LYS A 12 11.58 1.07 -0.20
CA LYS A 12 11.06 1.54 -1.50
C LYS A 12 10.39 2.89 -1.34
N PRO A 13 10.19 3.64 -2.44
CA PRO A 13 9.29 4.79 -2.43
C PRO A 13 7.92 4.39 -1.86
N CYS A 14 7.45 5.15 -0.88
CA CYS A 14 6.23 4.87 -0.13
C CYS A 14 5.56 6.18 0.30
N GLU A 15 4.25 6.14 0.56
CA GLU A 15 3.62 7.16 1.38
C GLU A 15 4.28 7.17 2.75
N ARG A 16 4.51 8.37 3.29
CA ARG A 16 5.25 8.54 4.54
C ARG A 16 4.77 9.79 5.26
N ALA A 17 4.67 9.67 6.58
CA ALA A 17 4.53 10.83 7.44
C ALA A 17 5.92 11.44 7.66
N GLU A 18 5.96 12.76 7.73
CA GLU A 18 7.18 13.52 7.96
C GLU A 18 6.82 14.73 8.83
N SER A 19 7.62 14.96 9.87
CA SER A 19 7.49 16.08 10.81
C SER A 19 8.86 16.40 11.40
N GLY A 20 8.93 17.34 12.36
CA GLY A 20 10.16 17.58 13.10
C GLY A 20 10.65 16.31 13.82
N SER A 21 9.74 15.46 14.26
CA SER A 21 10.03 14.25 15.03
C SER A 21 10.03 12.96 14.20
N VAL A 22 9.23 12.85 13.14
CA VAL A 22 9.14 11.65 12.29
C VAL A 22 10.03 11.82 11.06
N VAL A 23 11.08 11.00 10.97
CA VAL A 23 12.14 11.11 9.95
C VAL A 23 12.15 9.88 9.06
N PRO A 24 11.65 9.96 7.82
CA PRO A 24 11.79 8.88 6.86
C PRO A 24 13.26 8.63 6.50
N ALA A 25 13.67 7.36 6.52
CA ALA A 25 15.01 6.92 6.18
C ALA A 25 14.96 5.90 5.05
N MET A 26 15.36 6.31 3.86
CA MET A 26 15.38 5.44 2.69
C MET A 26 16.57 4.50 2.75
N GLN A 27 16.31 3.18 2.69
CA GLN A 27 17.35 2.17 2.87
C GLN A 27 18.47 2.33 1.82
N ALA A 28 18.13 2.66 0.58
CA ALA A 28 19.11 2.94 -0.47
C ALA A 28 20.05 4.11 -0.11
N ASP A 29 19.54 5.13 0.59
CA ASP A 29 20.32 6.31 0.98
C ASP A 29 21.19 5.98 2.21
N VAL A 30 20.63 5.23 3.16
CA VAL A 30 21.37 4.70 4.32
C VAL A 30 22.53 3.82 3.87
N VAL A 31 22.32 2.92 2.91
CA VAL A 31 23.40 2.08 2.34
C VAL A 31 24.50 2.94 1.72
N ARG A 32 24.14 3.96 0.92
CA ARG A 32 25.14 4.85 0.30
C ARG A 32 25.94 5.62 1.35
N ALA A 33 25.30 6.09 2.42
CA ALA A 33 25.99 6.78 3.51
C ALA A 33 26.96 5.83 4.25
N LEU A 34 26.51 4.63 4.61
CA LEU A 34 27.32 3.64 5.33
C LEU A 34 28.49 3.10 4.49
N ALA A 35 28.32 2.95 3.17
CA ALA A 35 29.39 2.52 2.27
C ALA A 35 30.59 3.48 2.25
N GLN A 36 30.39 4.75 2.61
CA GLN A 36 31.43 5.78 2.70
C GLN A 36 32.02 5.93 4.11
N GLY A 37 31.52 5.15 5.08
CA GLY A 37 31.91 5.23 6.48
C GLY A 37 33.11 4.37 6.86
N SER A 38 33.13 3.96 8.12
CA SER A 38 34.14 3.09 8.72
C SER A 38 34.11 1.67 8.14
N GLY A 39 35.06 0.82 8.56
CA GLY A 39 35.03 -0.60 8.20
C GLY A 39 33.78 -1.33 8.69
N GLU A 40 33.28 -0.97 9.88
CA GLU A 40 32.03 -1.51 10.42
C GLU A 40 30.82 -1.06 9.58
N ASP A 41 30.80 0.20 9.14
CA ASP A 41 29.72 0.74 8.33
C ASP A 41 29.64 0.04 6.96
N ARG A 42 30.80 -0.22 6.34
CA ARG A 42 30.86 -0.98 5.09
C ARG A 42 30.39 -2.42 5.26
N PHE A 43 30.77 -3.08 6.36
CA PHE A 43 30.27 -4.43 6.68
C PHE A 43 28.73 -4.47 6.78
N MET A 44 28.14 -3.46 7.43
CA MET A 44 26.68 -3.34 7.55
C MET A 44 26.01 -3.05 6.20
N ALA A 45 26.60 -2.16 5.39
CA ALA A 45 26.09 -1.80 4.07
C ALA A 45 26.05 -2.99 3.10
N GLU A 46 27.09 -3.83 3.09
CA GLU A 46 27.17 -5.05 2.28
C GLU A 46 26.07 -6.07 2.60
N ARG A 47 25.55 -6.03 3.84
CA ARG A 47 24.53 -6.95 4.37
C ARG A 47 23.18 -6.28 4.58
N ALA A 48 22.94 -5.17 3.90
CA ALA A 48 21.70 -4.39 4.03
C ALA A 48 20.42 -5.21 3.86
N ASN A 49 20.41 -6.16 2.91
CA ASN A 49 19.27 -7.04 2.65
C ASN A 49 19.05 -8.08 3.76
N GLU A 50 20.07 -8.38 4.56
CA GLU A 50 20.01 -9.35 5.65
C GLU A 50 19.55 -8.67 6.96
N TYR A 51 20.17 -7.53 7.28
CA TYR A 51 19.77 -6.69 8.42
C TYR A 51 18.42 -6.00 8.20
N CYS A 52 17.96 -5.88 6.96
CA CYS A 52 16.69 -5.26 6.59
C CYS A 52 16.55 -3.87 7.25
N GLU A 53 15.45 -3.67 7.99
CA GLU A 53 15.14 -2.41 8.64
C GLU A 53 16.12 -2.09 9.79
N LEU A 54 16.83 -3.08 10.37
CA LEU A 54 17.86 -2.84 11.40
C LEU A 54 19.03 -2.00 10.88
N LEU A 55 19.25 -1.94 9.57
CA LEU A 55 20.28 -1.07 9.00
C LEU A 55 20.00 0.41 9.30
N THR A 56 18.72 0.82 9.26
CA THR A 56 18.30 2.17 9.63
C THR A 56 18.54 2.42 11.13
N GLN A 57 18.30 1.42 11.98
CA GLN A 57 18.62 1.53 13.42
C GLN A 57 20.13 1.71 13.64
N TYR A 58 20.96 0.90 12.98
CA TYR A 58 22.42 1.01 13.07
C TYR A 58 22.91 2.40 12.65
N TRP A 59 22.43 2.90 11.51
CA TRP A 59 22.78 4.23 11.03
C TRP A 59 22.34 5.33 12.02
N ALA A 60 21.11 5.26 12.54
CA ALA A 60 20.64 6.21 13.55
C ALA A 60 21.48 6.16 14.84
N TRP A 61 21.92 4.97 15.26
CA TRP A 61 22.81 4.79 16.41
C TRP A 61 24.13 5.52 16.22
N LYS A 62 24.78 5.36 15.06
CA LYS A 62 26.07 5.98 14.79
C LYS A 62 26.00 7.50 14.57
N TYR A 63 24.93 8.00 13.93
CA TYR A 63 24.92 9.37 13.40
C TYR A 63 23.88 10.32 13.99
N SER A 64 22.78 9.83 14.57
CA SER A 64 21.84 10.73 15.26
C SER A 64 22.46 11.25 16.57
N ARG A 65 22.01 12.40 17.06
CA ARG A 65 22.35 12.96 18.37
C ARG A 65 21.12 13.38 19.18
N ALA A 66 19.94 12.99 18.73
CA ALA A 66 18.68 13.35 19.36
C ALA A 66 18.58 12.80 20.80
N GLU A 67 17.94 13.58 21.67
CA GLU A 67 17.71 13.24 23.08
C GLU A 67 16.85 11.97 23.20
N TYR A 68 15.85 11.84 22.33
CA TYR A 68 15.07 10.64 22.13
C TYR A 68 15.24 10.11 20.71
N CYS A 69 15.56 8.83 20.61
CA CYS A 69 15.69 8.12 19.34
C CYS A 69 14.58 7.06 19.26
N GLY A 70 13.84 7.06 18.16
CA GLY A 70 12.83 6.07 17.87
C GLY A 70 13.06 5.37 16.55
N PHE A 71 12.39 4.23 16.38
CA PHE A 71 12.51 3.38 15.22
C PHE A 71 11.13 2.83 14.83
N GLY A 72 10.84 2.85 13.53
CA GLY A 72 9.60 2.39 12.95
C GLY A 72 9.76 1.88 11.53
N HIS A 73 8.65 1.42 10.95
CA HIS A 73 8.62 0.84 9.60
C HIS A 73 7.75 1.69 8.70
N TYR A 74 8.05 1.69 7.40
CA TYR A 74 7.28 2.45 6.39
C TYR A 74 5.76 2.20 6.39
N ARG A 75 5.29 1.06 6.92
CA ARG A 75 3.87 0.70 7.04
C ARG A 75 3.39 0.47 8.48
N ARG A 76 4.22 0.77 9.49
CA ARG A 76 3.88 0.57 10.90
C ARG A 76 4.40 1.71 11.76
N TYR A 77 3.48 2.41 12.42
CA TYR A 77 3.74 3.64 13.15
C TYR A 77 3.12 3.55 14.55
N PHE A 78 3.58 4.38 15.48
CA PHE A 78 2.88 4.57 16.75
C PHE A 78 1.65 5.45 16.56
N ALA A 79 0.57 5.13 17.26
CA ALA A 79 -0.55 6.06 17.43
C ALA A 79 -0.23 6.98 18.63
N PHE A 80 0.21 8.21 18.36
CA PHE A 80 0.58 9.20 19.38
C PHE A 80 -0.62 10.00 19.89
N ALA A 81 -1.64 10.16 19.05
CA ALA A 81 -2.89 10.79 19.47
C ALA A 81 -3.66 9.90 20.45
N GLY A 82 -4.22 10.51 21.50
CA GLY A 82 -5.10 9.81 22.45
C GLY A 82 -6.45 9.47 21.84
N GLY A 83 -7.07 8.37 22.28
CA GLY A 83 -8.44 7.99 21.90
C GLY A 83 -8.58 7.28 20.55
N VAL A 84 -7.48 6.97 19.86
CA VAL A 84 -7.53 6.18 18.62
C VAL A 84 -7.99 4.76 18.93
N ARG A 85 -9.04 4.31 18.25
CA ARG A 85 -9.59 2.96 18.41
C ARG A 85 -8.69 1.92 17.75
N ALA A 86 -8.20 1.00 18.56
CA ALA A 86 -7.54 -0.23 18.13
C ALA A 86 -8.53 -1.40 18.05
N ASP A 87 -8.16 -2.45 17.32
CA ASP A 87 -8.90 -3.71 17.27
C ASP A 87 -8.66 -4.56 18.53
N GLY A 88 -9.20 -5.78 18.55
CA GLY A 88 -9.05 -6.73 19.67
C GLY A 88 -7.61 -7.16 19.95
N ASP A 89 -6.68 -6.97 19.00
CA ASP A 89 -5.26 -7.24 19.16
C ASP A 89 -4.47 -6.01 19.64
N GLY A 90 -5.14 -4.88 19.86
CA GLY A 90 -4.49 -3.61 20.20
C GLY A 90 -3.81 -2.92 19.02
N ILE A 91 -4.18 -3.28 17.78
CA ILE A 91 -3.62 -2.74 16.54
C ILE A 91 -4.60 -1.76 15.89
N VAL A 92 -4.09 -0.60 15.46
CA VAL A 92 -4.87 0.37 14.69
C VAL A 92 -4.70 0.07 13.20
N ARG A 93 -5.65 -0.64 12.58
CA ARG A 93 -5.55 -0.99 11.16
C ARG A 93 -6.13 0.10 10.28
N ARG A 94 -5.35 0.57 9.31
CA ARG A 94 -5.78 1.51 8.27
C ARG A 94 -5.38 0.98 6.91
N LEU A 95 -6.11 1.40 5.88
CA LEU A 95 -5.81 0.96 4.52
C LEU A 95 -4.55 1.64 3.97
N SER A 96 -4.49 2.97 4.05
CA SER A 96 -3.40 3.76 3.51
C SER A 96 -2.99 4.88 4.46
N LEU A 97 -1.71 5.25 4.39
CA LEU A 97 -1.20 6.45 5.05
C LEU A 97 -1.46 7.65 4.14
N ASN A 98 -2.10 8.68 4.70
CA ASN A 98 -2.43 9.94 4.05
C ASN A 98 -2.50 11.06 5.10
N ALA A 99 -2.73 12.31 4.68
CA ALA A 99 -2.78 13.46 5.60
C ALA A 99 -3.83 13.35 6.72
N GLU A 100 -4.98 12.71 6.45
CA GLU A 100 -6.03 12.51 7.46
C GLU A 100 -5.61 11.47 8.50
N THR A 101 -5.21 10.27 8.06
CA THR A 101 -4.72 9.22 8.96
C THR A 101 -3.46 9.63 9.71
N ALA A 102 -2.57 10.44 9.10
CA ALA A 102 -1.40 11.00 9.78
C ALA A 102 -1.80 11.98 10.90
N ARG A 103 -2.84 12.80 10.67
CA ARG A 103 -3.40 13.70 11.69
C ARG A 103 -4.11 12.91 12.79
N GLU A 104 -4.93 11.93 12.41
CA GLU A 104 -5.65 11.03 13.32
C GLU A 104 -4.68 10.36 14.30
N LEU A 105 -3.53 9.90 13.81
CA LEU A 105 -2.52 9.21 14.60
C LEU A 105 -1.53 10.14 15.31
N GLY A 106 -1.58 11.46 15.07
CA GLY A 106 -0.62 12.42 15.61
C GLY A 106 0.79 12.31 15.01
N LEU A 107 0.95 11.75 13.81
CA LEU A 107 2.25 11.58 13.15
C LEU A 107 2.81 12.90 12.59
N ALA A 108 1.93 13.84 12.26
CA ALA A 108 2.27 15.16 11.74
C ALA A 108 2.21 16.26 12.81
N ASP A 109 2.07 15.88 14.09
CA ASP A 109 1.93 16.79 15.23
C ASP A 109 3.07 16.54 16.23
N ASP A 110 4.11 17.37 16.16
CA ASP A 110 5.28 17.26 17.04
C ASP A 110 4.93 17.47 18.52
N ASP A 111 3.89 18.25 18.83
CA ASP A 111 3.44 18.42 20.21
C ASP A 111 2.73 17.17 20.73
N ALA A 112 1.95 16.48 19.88
CA ALA A 112 1.33 15.20 20.24
C ALA A 112 2.39 14.14 20.51
N ILE A 113 3.42 14.06 19.67
CA ILE A 113 4.55 13.15 19.86
C ILE A 113 5.29 13.49 21.16
N ALA A 114 5.60 14.77 21.39
CA ALA A 114 6.27 15.21 22.61
C ALA A 114 5.46 14.87 23.87
N ARG A 115 4.14 15.13 23.88
CA ARG A 115 3.25 14.77 24.99
C ARG A 115 3.21 13.26 25.25
N ALA A 116 3.19 12.44 24.20
CA ALA A 116 3.16 10.99 24.34
C ALA A 116 4.49 10.42 24.89
N VAL A 117 5.62 11.00 24.47
CA VAL A 117 6.97 10.62 24.94
C VAL A 117 7.25 11.13 26.35
N GLN A 118 6.66 12.27 26.72
CA GLN A 118 6.92 12.92 28.00
C GLN A 118 6.68 11.99 29.20
N GLY A 119 7.68 11.90 30.06
CA GLY A 119 7.60 11.12 31.30
C GLY A 119 7.96 9.64 31.17
N TYR A 120 8.28 9.17 29.96
CA TYR A 120 8.77 7.82 29.70
C TYR A 120 10.24 7.82 29.31
N ASP A 121 10.95 6.78 29.72
CA ASP A 121 12.32 6.51 29.27
C ASP A 121 12.33 5.65 27.99
N VAL A 122 11.31 4.79 27.86
CA VAL A 122 11.04 3.95 26.69
C VAL A 122 9.54 3.92 26.42
N LEU A 123 9.16 4.14 25.18
CA LEU A 123 7.87 3.76 24.61
C LEU A 123 8.08 2.56 23.70
N ALA A 124 7.27 1.53 23.89
CA ALA A 124 7.21 0.36 23.03
C ALA A 124 5.78 0.14 22.51
N PRO A 125 5.56 -0.68 21.47
CA PRO A 125 4.22 -1.08 21.08
C PRO A 125 3.56 -1.86 22.22
N VAL A 126 2.24 -1.73 22.33
CA VAL A 126 1.45 -2.69 23.11
C VAL A 126 1.81 -4.11 22.64
N PRO A 127 2.28 -5.00 23.52
CA PRO A 127 2.67 -6.33 23.11
C PRO A 127 1.45 -7.13 22.65
N VAL A 128 1.62 -7.87 21.55
CA VAL A 128 0.58 -8.76 21.06
C VAL A 128 0.60 -10.03 21.90
N GLN A 129 -0.58 -10.47 22.34
CA GLN A 129 -0.75 -11.73 23.05
C GLN A 129 -0.79 -12.86 22.02
N TYR A 130 0.26 -13.67 21.96
CA TYR A 130 0.29 -14.84 21.09
C TYR A 130 -0.58 -15.96 21.68
N PRO A 131 -1.65 -16.38 20.99
CA PRO A 131 -2.63 -17.30 21.58
C PRO A 131 -2.11 -18.74 21.67
N VAL A 132 -1.17 -19.14 20.81
CA VAL A 132 -0.74 -20.54 20.64
C VAL A 132 0.71 -20.73 21.06
N GLY A 133 0.97 -20.72 22.38
CA GLY A 133 2.28 -21.07 22.94
C GLY A 133 3.09 -19.87 23.39
N SER A 134 4.40 -19.89 23.16
CA SER A 134 5.35 -18.88 23.64
C SER A 134 6.08 -18.17 22.50
N ALA A 135 6.85 -17.13 22.81
CA ALA A 135 7.72 -16.45 21.84
C ALA A 135 8.69 -17.40 21.14
N TYR A 136 9.24 -18.36 21.88
CA TYR A 136 10.06 -19.43 21.30
C TYR A 136 9.25 -20.32 20.35
N ALA A 137 8.08 -20.79 20.79
CA ALA A 137 7.22 -21.65 19.96
C ALA A 137 6.76 -20.94 18.68
N GLN A 138 6.48 -19.63 18.75
CA GLN A 138 6.12 -18.82 17.59
C GLN A 138 7.25 -18.77 16.55
N TYR A 139 8.51 -18.63 16.99
CA TYR A 139 9.66 -18.66 16.09
C TYR A 139 9.82 -20.05 15.47
N LYS A 140 9.77 -21.09 16.32
CA LYS A 140 9.96 -22.49 15.92
C LYS A 140 8.94 -22.97 14.89
N ASN A 141 7.69 -22.54 15.00
CA ASN A 141 6.59 -23.03 14.17
C ASN A 141 6.37 -22.20 12.90
N SER A 142 7.29 -21.31 12.55
CA SER A 142 7.14 -20.44 11.37
C SER A 142 7.85 -21.04 10.16
N ASP A 143 7.11 -21.24 9.06
CA ASP A 143 7.64 -21.76 7.79
C ASP A 143 8.76 -20.89 7.17
N PHE A 144 8.86 -19.62 7.58
CA PHE A 144 9.82 -18.65 7.08
C PHE A 144 11.02 -18.42 8.00
N LEU A 145 11.14 -19.18 9.08
CA LEU A 145 12.18 -19.02 10.09
C LEU A 145 12.84 -20.36 10.39
N ASN A 146 14.12 -20.32 10.74
CA ASN A 146 14.82 -21.50 11.20
C ASN A 146 15.11 -21.41 12.71
N ILE A 147 14.60 -22.37 13.48
CA ILE A 147 14.77 -22.42 14.93
C ILE A 147 16.23 -22.49 15.37
N GLU A 148 17.10 -23.16 14.60
CA GLU A 148 18.52 -23.25 14.95
C GLU A 148 19.19 -21.87 15.03
N ASP A 149 18.73 -20.89 14.24
CA ASP A 149 19.28 -19.53 14.31
C ASP A 149 18.95 -18.84 15.63
N LEU A 150 17.74 -19.05 16.14
CA LEU A 150 17.34 -18.54 17.45
C LEU A 150 18.09 -19.26 18.57
N ASP A 151 18.25 -20.58 18.47
CA ASP A 151 19.01 -21.36 19.46
C ASP A 151 20.47 -20.89 19.55
N ILE A 152 21.12 -20.59 18.41
CA ILE A 152 22.46 -19.98 18.38
C ILE A 152 22.48 -18.64 19.11
N VAL A 153 21.52 -17.77 18.85
CA VAL A 153 21.42 -16.46 19.54
C VAL A 153 21.20 -16.62 21.03
N LEU A 154 20.35 -17.55 21.45
CA LEU A 154 20.13 -17.82 22.87
C LEU A 154 21.39 -18.37 23.55
N ASP A 155 22.14 -19.25 22.89
CA ASP A 155 23.42 -19.75 23.40
C ASP A 155 24.44 -18.61 23.56
N ILE A 156 24.57 -17.71 22.57
CA ILE A 156 25.41 -16.50 22.66
C ILE A 156 25.00 -15.66 23.88
N ILE A 157 23.71 -15.40 24.07
CA ILE A 157 23.22 -14.60 25.20
C ILE A 157 23.55 -15.27 26.54
N LEU A 158 23.30 -16.57 26.65
CA LEU A 158 23.52 -17.30 27.90
C LEU A 158 25.01 -17.44 28.27
N SER A 159 25.89 -17.55 27.27
CA SER A 159 27.33 -17.75 27.48
C SER A 159 28.10 -16.43 27.60
N GLU A 160 27.79 -15.42 26.79
CA GLU A 160 28.56 -14.17 26.69
C GLU A 160 27.88 -12.99 27.39
N TYR A 161 26.57 -13.04 27.61
CA TYR A 161 25.78 -11.94 28.19
C TYR A 161 24.91 -12.39 29.39
N PRO A 162 25.52 -12.92 30.47
CA PRO A 162 24.78 -13.56 31.58
C PRO A 162 23.78 -12.63 32.27
N ALA A 163 23.99 -11.31 32.24
CA ALA A 163 23.04 -10.30 32.73
C ALA A 163 21.67 -10.35 32.02
N TYR A 164 21.61 -10.87 30.79
CA TYR A 164 20.38 -11.03 30.01
C TYR A 164 19.74 -12.42 30.15
N ALA A 165 20.40 -13.38 30.82
CA ALA A 165 19.96 -14.78 30.85
C ALA A 165 18.57 -14.98 31.48
N ALA A 166 18.28 -14.27 32.58
CA ALA A 166 16.98 -14.33 33.22
C ALA A 166 15.87 -13.80 32.30
N ALA A 167 16.08 -12.61 31.71
CA ALA A 167 15.15 -11.99 30.79
C ALA A 167 14.94 -12.80 29.50
N ALA A 168 16.00 -13.42 28.96
CA ALA A 168 15.91 -14.29 27.80
C ALA A 168 15.00 -15.49 28.06
N ARG A 169 15.19 -16.17 29.19
CA ARG A 169 14.34 -17.31 29.60
C ARG A 169 12.90 -16.90 29.87
N GLU A 170 12.70 -15.76 30.53
CA GLU A 170 11.37 -15.23 30.80
C GLU A 170 10.63 -14.90 29.50
N TYR A 171 11.24 -14.10 28.63
CA TYR A 171 10.61 -13.66 27.38
C TYR A 171 10.31 -14.84 26.44
N MET A 172 11.25 -15.77 26.27
CA MET A 172 11.08 -16.93 25.39
C MET A 172 9.96 -17.89 25.84
N ARG A 173 9.70 -17.97 27.15
CA ARG A 173 8.58 -18.75 27.73
C ARG A 173 7.26 -17.97 27.76
N GLY A 174 7.35 -16.65 27.73
CA GLY A 174 6.21 -15.75 27.72
C GLY A 174 5.39 -15.81 26.43
N ARG A 175 4.16 -15.30 26.52
CA ARG A 175 3.20 -15.24 25.40
C ARG A 175 3.08 -13.84 24.78
N ARG A 176 3.78 -12.84 25.35
CA ARG A 176 3.74 -11.45 24.88
C ARG A 176 4.84 -11.23 23.86
N LEU A 177 4.49 -10.70 22.69
CA LEU A 177 5.42 -10.45 21.60
C LEU A 177 5.52 -8.96 21.28
N PHE A 178 6.75 -8.47 21.24
CA PHE A 178 7.07 -7.13 20.76
C PHE A 178 7.44 -7.20 19.29
N TYR A 179 6.43 -7.15 18.43
CA TYR A 179 6.63 -7.21 16.99
C TYR A 179 7.33 -5.97 16.46
N CYS A 180 8.03 -6.16 15.33
CA CYS A 180 8.58 -5.10 14.51
C CYS A 180 9.70 -4.28 15.17
N ASN A 181 10.26 -4.67 16.32
CA ASN A 181 11.38 -3.95 16.95
C ASN A 181 11.15 -2.41 17.03
N MET A 182 9.91 -1.97 17.27
CA MET A 182 9.58 -0.55 17.29
C MET A 182 9.77 0.02 18.69
N PHE A 183 10.25 1.26 18.78
CA PHE A 183 10.42 1.96 20.05
C PHE A 183 10.57 3.48 19.86
N VAL A 184 10.42 4.22 20.95
CA VAL A 184 10.96 5.58 21.14
C VAL A 184 11.61 5.62 22.51
N MET A 185 12.91 5.88 22.63
CA MET A 185 13.59 5.82 23.92
C MET A 185 14.66 6.90 24.06
N ARG A 186 15.05 7.19 25.31
CA ARG A 186 16.18 8.08 25.61
C ARG A 186 17.44 7.63 24.89
N ARG A 187 18.28 8.59 24.51
CA ARG A 187 19.52 8.36 23.78
C ARG A 187 20.43 7.35 24.45
N GLU A 188 20.59 7.41 25.77
CA GLU A 188 21.46 6.47 26.50
C GLU A 188 20.99 5.02 26.35
N LEU A 189 19.68 4.79 26.54
CA LEU A 189 19.07 3.47 26.39
C LEU A 189 19.11 2.99 24.95
N PHE A 190 18.93 3.89 23.98
CA PHE A 190 19.05 3.57 22.57
C PHE A 190 20.47 3.12 22.20
N CYS A 191 21.48 3.82 22.71
CA CYS A 191 22.88 3.44 22.52
C CYS A 191 23.19 2.10 23.18
N GLU A 192 22.78 1.90 24.43
CA GLU A 192 22.97 0.65 25.17
C GLU A 192 22.31 -0.54 24.45
N TYR A 193 21.05 -0.38 24.04
CA TYR A 193 20.33 -1.40 23.28
C TYR A 193 21.01 -1.72 21.96
N SER A 194 21.38 -0.69 21.18
CA SER A 194 21.98 -0.88 19.86
C SER A 194 23.36 -1.54 19.97
N GLU A 195 24.18 -1.14 20.93
CA GLU A 195 25.48 -1.76 21.18
C GLU A 195 25.33 -3.26 21.48
N TRP A 196 24.43 -3.62 22.40
CA TRP A 196 24.16 -5.02 22.74
C TRP A 196 23.55 -5.81 21.56
N LEU A 197 22.55 -5.24 20.88
CA LEU A 197 21.89 -5.86 19.74
C LEU A 197 22.90 -6.22 18.64
N PHE A 198 23.71 -5.24 18.20
CA PHE A 198 24.66 -5.46 17.12
C PHE A 198 25.85 -6.31 17.58
N SER A 199 26.23 -6.30 18.86
CA SER A 199 27.25 -7.22 19.37
C SER A 199 26.78 -8.68 19.30
N VAL A 200 25.54 -8.97 19.71
CA VAL A 200 24.97 -10.32 19.63
C VAL A 200 24.83 -10.77 18.17
N LEU A 201 24.34 -9.89 17.28
CA LEU A 201 24.21 -10.22 15.86
C LEU A 201 25.56 -10.48 15.18
N ARG A 202 26.63 -9.76 15.55
CA ARG A 202 27.99 -10.06 15.05
C ARG A 202 28.45 -11.46 15.46
N ARG A 203 28.24 -11.85 16.72
CA ARG A 203 28.51 -13.23 17.19
C ARG A 203 27.69 -14.28 16.44
N PHE A 204 26.44 -13.97 16.11
CA PHE A 204 25.62 -14.86 15.28
C PHE A 204 26.26 -15.07 13.90
N TYR A 205 26.74 -14.02 13.24
CA TYR A 205 27.45 -14.13 11.95
C TYR A 205 28.74 -14.95 12.02
N GLU A 206 29.43 -14.94 13.17
CA GLU A 206 30.62 -15.78 13.38
C GLU A 206 30.27 -17.27 13.49
N ARG A 207 29.04 -17.60 13.94
CA ARG A 207 28.58 -18.97 14.17
C ARG A 207 27.68 -19.52 13.06
N ARG A 208 27.12 -18.65 12.21
CA ARG A 208 26.15 -19.02 11.17
C ARG A 208 26.48 -18.37 9.83
N ASP A 209 26.98 -19.19 8.90
CA ASP A 209 27.01 -18.84 7.48
C ASP A 209 25.66 -19.18 6.84
N MET A 210 24.81 -18.16 6.69
CA MET A 210 23.49 -18.31 6.07
C MET A 210 23.57 -18.76 4.60
N ARG A 211 24.63 -18.39 3.86
CA ARG A 211 24.79 -18.80 2.46
C ARG A 211 25.15 -20.28 2.38
N ALA A 212 26.08 -20.73 3.21
CA ALA A 212 26.43 -22.14 3.32
C ALA A 212 25.25 -23.00 3.81
N ALA A 213 24.37 -22.42 4.65
CA ALA A 213 23.12 -23.04 5.08
C ALA A 213 22.00 -23.02 4.02
N GLY A 214 22.26 -22.52 2.81
CA GLY A 214 21.31 -22.54 1.69
C GLY A 214 20.20 -21.49 1.77
N TYR A 215 20.39 -20.40 2.52
CA TYR A 215 19.34 -19.41 2.71
C TYR A 215 19.09 -18.59 1.44
N GLY A 216 17.81 -18.43 1.10
CA GLY A 216 17.34 -17.59 0.01
C GLY A 216 16.04 -16.87 0.38
N GLY A 217 15.70 -15.84 -0.39
CA GLY A 217 14.44 -15.10 -0.22
C GLY A 217 14.25 -14.57 1.20
N ALA A 218 13.13 -14.95 1.84
CA ALA A 218 12.77 -14.49 3.18
C ALA A 218 13.76 -14.93 4.27
N LEU A 219 14.40 -16.10 4.13
CA LEU A 219 15.33 -16.62 5.15
C LEU A 219 16.61 -15.77 5.29
N LEU A 220 17.02 -15.05 4.24
CA LEU A 220 18.15 -14.12 4.35
C LEU A 220 17.89 -12.95 5.30
N ARG A 221 16.62 -12.67 5.62
CA ARG A 221 16.19 -11.63 6.56
C ARG A 221 16.27 -12.05 8.03
N THR A 222 16.85 -13.22 8.30
CA THR A 222 16.99 -13.80 9.65
C THR A 222 17.54 -12.80 10.68
N PRO A 223 18.58 -11.98 10.42
CA PRO A 223 19.04 -10.98 11.38
C PRO A 223 17.95 -9.97 11.78
N GLY A 224 17.14 -9.52 10.82
CA GLY A 224 15.98 -8.67 11.10
C GLY A 224 14.96 -9.37 12.02
N HIS A 225 14.66 -10.64 11.75
CA HIS A 225 13.76 -11.44 12.58
C HIS A 225 14.30 -11.69 13.99
N LEU A 226 15.60 -11.98 14.12
CA LEU A 226 16.27 -12.11 15.41
C LEU A 226 16.23 -10.80 16.19
N GLY A 227 16.36 -9.66 15.52
CA GLY A 227 16.24 -8.32 16.13
C GLY A 227 14.93 -8.11 16.90
N GLU A 228 13.80 -8.60 16.38
CA GLU A 228 12.52 -8.55 17.09
C GLU A 228 12.54 -9.34 18.42
N ARG A 229 13.29 -10.44 18.47
CA ARG A 229 13.38 -11.31 19.66
C ARG A 229 14.34 -10.67 20.67
N LEU A 230 15.46 -10.15 20.17
CA LEU A 230 16.45 -9.42 20.95
C LEU A 230 15.84 -8.17 21.61
N PHE A 231 15.01 -7.41 20.90
CA PHE A 231 14.27 -6.29 21.50
C PHE A 231 13.41 -6.72 22.67
N GLY A 232 12.62 -7.79 22.50
CA GLY A 232 11.77 -8.29 23.57
C GLY A 232 12.55 -8.79 24.80
N ILE A 233 13.70 -9.43 24.58
CA ILE A 233 14.62 -9.82 25.67
C ILE A 233 15.15 -8.58 26.40
N TRP A 234 15.65 -7.59 25.66
CA TRP A 234 16.20 -6.36 26.23
C TRP A 234 15.15 -5.59 27.03
N LEU A 235 13.94 -5.43 26.49
CA LEU A 235 12.85 -4.73 27.17
C LEU A 235 12.35 -5.48 28.40
N THR A 236 12.37 -6.82 28.37
CA THR A 236 12.03 -7.66 29.53
C THR A 236 13.03 -7.44 30.67
N ARG A 237 14.34 -7.41 30.37
CA ARG A 237 15.38 -7.06 31.35
C ARG A 237 15.16 -5.66 31.92
N LEU A 238 14.94 -4.67 31.05
CA LEU A 238 14.76 -3.28 31.45
C LEU A 238 13.56 -3.11 32.39
N CYS A 239 12.44 -3.78 32.11
CA CYS A 239 11.27 -3.79 32.97
C CYS A 239 11.57 -4.42 34.35
N ALA A 240 12.38 -5.48 34.39
CA ALA A 240 12.73 -6.18 35.63
C ALA A 240 13.58 -5.31 36.58
N GLU A 241 14.35 -4.36 36.05
CA GLU A 241 15.17 -3.43 36.84
C GLU A 241 14.34 -2.41 37.61
N LYS A 242 13.09 -2.15 37.20
CA LYS A 242 12.16 -1.17 37.83
C LYS A 242 12.73 0.25 38.00
N LYS A 243 13.82 0.56 37.32
CA LYS A 243 14.49 1.87 37.33
C LYS A 243 13.91 2.82 36.28
N TYR A 244 13.39 2.27 35.19
CA TYR A 244 12.96 3.03 34.02
C TYR A 244 11.44 3.01 33.87
N ARG A 245 10.89 4.11 33.39
CA ARG A 245 9.47 4.25 33.06
C ARG A 245 9.24 3.78 31.64
N VAL A 246 8.63 2.61 31.49
CA VAL A 246 8.25 2.03 30.19
C VAL A 246 6.77 2.28 29.92
N GLY A 247 6.46 2.93 28.81
CA GLY A 247 5.10 3.16 28.32
C GLY A 247 4.79 2.32 27.08
N TYR A 248 3.50 2.15 26.80
CA TYR A 248 3.03 1.36 25.66
C TYR A 248 2.03 2.15 24.83
N LEU A 249 2.22 2.17 23.51
CA LEU A 249 1.30 2.80 22.57
C LEU A 249 0.77 1.79 21.55
N PRO A 250 -0.48 1.95 21.08
CA PRO A 250 -0.99 1.15 19.97
C PRO A 250 -0.11 1.32 18.73
N MET A 251 0.10 0.21 18.01
CA MET A 251 0.75 0.23 16.72
C MET A 251 -0.31 0.40 15.63
N ALA A 252 -0.16 1.42 14.79
CA ALA A 252 -0.89 1.55 13.55
C ALA A 252 -0.24 0.72 12.44
N VAL A 253 -1.05 -0.04 11.69
CA VAL A 253 -0.60 -0.86 10.55
C VAL A 253 -1.37 -0.44 9.31
N PHE A 254 -0.62 -0.13 8.26
CA PHE A 254 -1.15 0.23 6.96
C PHE A 254 -1.13 -0.97 6.00
N GLY A 255 -2.29 -1.30 5.44
CA GLY A 255 -2.44 -2.39 4.46
C GLY A 255 -1.68 -2.10 3.15
N ASN A 256 -1.57 -0.83 2.78
CA ASN A 256 -0.83 -0.36 1.62
C ASN A 256 -0.01 0.89 1.97
N ALA A 257 1.28 0.88 1.62
CA ALA A 257 2.18 2.01 1.81
C ALA A 257 2.80 2.50 0.48
N ASP A 258 2.33 2.01 -0.67
CA ASP A 258 2.77 2.51 -1.97
C ASP A 258 2.41 4.01 -2.11
N PRO A 259 3.22 4.81 -2.83
CA PRO A 259 3.01 6.24 -3.02
C PRO A 259 1.80 6.51 -3.91
N ALA A 260 0.83 7.29 -3.44
CA ALA A 260 -0.41 7.61 -4.14
C ALA A 260 -0.09 8.10 -5.56
N PRO A 261 -0.84 7.66 -6.59
CA PRO A 261 -0.60 8.17 -7.92
C PRO A 261 -0.83 9.68 -7.93
N ALA A 262 0.09 10.44 -8.53
CA ALA A 262 -0.16 11.84 -8.80
C ALA A 262 -1.34 11.96 -9.78
N LEU A 263 -2.53 12.33 -9.25
CA LEU A 263 -3.73 12.58 -10.07
C LEU A 263 -3.64 13.91 -10.85
N ALA A 264 -2.69 14.78 -10.48
CA ALA A 264 -2.51 16.11 -11.03
C ALA A 264 -1.23 16.21 -11.89
N GLN A 265 -1.02 15.28 -12.83
CA GLN A 265 -0.01 15.46 -13.88
C GLN A 265 -0.65 16.11 -15.10
N LYS A 266 -0.04 17.20 -15.61
CA LYS A 266 -0.36 17.73 -16.94
C LYS A 266 -0.21 16.59 -17.96
N GLY A 267 -1.32 16.14 -18.56
CA GLY A 267 -1.33 15.12 -19.60
C GLY A 267 -2.05 13.81 -19.24
N LEU A 268 -2.40 13.59 -17.96
CA LEU A 268 -3.31 12.51 -17.60
C LEU A 268 -4.68 12.84 -18.21
N SER A 269 -5.18 12.03 -19.14
CA SER A 269 -6.41 12.38 -19.91
C SER A 269 -7.56 11.38 -19.69
N LEU A 270 -7.28 10.23 -19.08
CA LEU A 270 -8.27 9.16 -18.89
C LEU A 270 -8.13 8.49 -17.52
N LEU A 271 -9.22 8.46 -16.74
CA LEU A 271 -9.33 7.75 -15.46
C LEU A 271 -10.43 6.69 -15.58
N MET A 272 -10.12 5.41 -15.36
CA MET A 272 -11.09 4.31 -15.51
C MET A 272 -10.99 3.28 -14.39
N PRO A 273 -12.10 2.90 -13.72
CA PRO A 273 -12.09 1.73 -12.86
C PRO A 273 -11.92 0.44 -13.68
N VAL A 274 -11.23 -0.55 -13.11
CA VAL A 274 -11.04 -1.86 -13.74
C VAL A 274 -11.00 -2.97 -12.70
N GLY A 275 -11.77 -4.03 -12.92
CA GLY A 275 -11.66 -5.28 -12.17
C GLY A 275 -11.27 -6.43 -13.09
N ALA A 276 -10.94 -7.59 -12.52
CA ALA A 276 -10.56 -8.78 -13.30
C ALA A 276 -11.59 -9.10 -14.40
N ARG A 277 -12.90 -9.02 -14.08
CA ARG A 277 -13.97 -9.27 -15.04
C ARG A 277 -14.10 -8.21 -16.14
N THR A 278 -13.67 -6.98 -15.88
CA THR A 278 -13.85 -5.84 -16.80
C THR A 278 -12.58 -5.46 -17.55
N ALA A 279 -11.45 -6.07 -17.22
CA ALA A 279 -10.16 -5.90 -17.91
C ALA A 279 -10.24 -6.08 -19.44
N PRO A 280 -10.92 -7.09 -20.02
CA PRO A 280 -11.00 -7.22 -21.48
C PRO A 280 -11.76 -6.06 -22.16
N PHE A 281 -12.75 -5.49 -21.49
CA PHE A 281 -13.53 -4.36 -22.01
C PHE A 281 -12.74 -3.05 -21.92
N VAL A 282 -12.05 -2.84 -20.80
CA VAL A 282 -11.13 -1.70 -20.64
C VAL A 282 -10.00 -1.79 -21.67
N ALA A 283 -9.45 -2.97 -21.92
CA ALA A 283 -8.45 -3.20 -22.97
C ALA A 283 -8.98 -2.82 -24.36
N ALA A 284 -10.21 -3.23 -24.71
CA ALA A 284 -10.83 -2.85 -25.97
C ALA A 284 -11.04 -1.33 -26.07
N ALA A 285 -11.49 -0.69 -24.99
CA ALA A 285 -11.66 0.76 -24.94
C ALA A 285 -10.34 1.51 -25.15
N LEU A 286 -9.25 1.07 -24.51
CA LEU A 286 -7.91 1.65 -24.68
C LEU A 286 -7.40 1.52 -26.13
N ARG A 287 -7.69 0.41 -26.82
CA ARG A 287 -7.33 0.20 -28.23
C ARG A 287 -8.09 1.13 -29.18
N CYS A 288 -9.29 1.57 -28.80
CA CYS A 288 -10.09 2.50 -29.58
C CYS A 288 -9.64 3.95 -29.46
N VAL A 289 -8.77 4.27 -28.48
CA VAL A 289 -8.21 5.62 -28.36
C VAL A 289 -7.18 5.82 -29.48
N PRO A 290 -7.33 6.86 -30.32
CA PRO A 290 -6.37 7.14 -31.38
C PRO A 290 -4.96 7.40 -30.82
N PRO A 291 -3.88 6.91 -31.46
CA PRO A 291 -2.51 7.19 -31.04
C PRO A 291 -2.25 8.69 -30.90
N GLY A 292 -1.65 9.11 -29.78
CA GLY A 292 -1.36 10.52 -29.50
C GLY A 292 -2.55 11.39 -29.08
N ALA A 293 -3.78 10.86 -29.07
CA ALA A 293 -4.95 11.60 -28.58
C ALA A 293 -4.96 11.74 -27.05
N ILE A 294 -4.37 10.77 -26.35
CA ILE A 294 -4.23 10.73 -24.89
C ILE A 294 -2.79 10.31 -24.59
N GLY A 295 -2.12 11.05 -23.71
CA GLY A 295 -0.74 10.74 -23.30
C GLY A 295 -0.69 9.64 -22.24
N GLU A 296 -1.63 9.68 -21.28
CA GLU A 296 -1.65 8.77 -20.14
C GLU A 296 -3.08 8.40 -19.70
N ALA A 297 -3.27 7.13 -19.37
CA ALA A 297 -4.47 6.58 -18.74
C ALA A 297 -4.13 5.99 -17.36
N LEU A 298 -4.90 6.37 -16.33
CA LEU A 298 -4.80 5.81 -14.98
C LEU A 298 -5.99 4.87 -14.72
N LEU A 299 -5.68 3.59 -14.54
CA LEU A 299 -6.65 2.55 -14.23
C LEU A 299 -6.76 2.33 -12.72
N LEU A 300 -7.96 2.54 -12.17
CA LEU A 300 -8.28 2.31 -10.77
C LEU A 300 -8.68 0.84 -10.57
N GLU A 301 -7.74 0.03 -10.09
CA GLU A 301 -7.89 -1.42 -9.97
C GLU A 301 -8.12 -1.90 -8.54
N ASN A 302 -8.68 -3.10 -8.38
CA ASN A 302 -8.64 -3.78 -7.09
C ASN A 302 -8.45 -5.28 -7.30
N GLY A 303 -7.22 -5.76 -7.13
CA GLY A 303 -6.88 -7.18 -7.20
C GLY A 303 -6.72 -7.69 -8.63
N LEU A 304 -6.28 -6.85 -9.58
CA LEU A 304 -5.85 -7.35 -10.89
C LEU A 304 -4.57 -8.19 -10.77
N SER A 305 -4.50 -9.27 -11.53
CA SER A 305 -3.26 -10.05 -11.66
C SER A 305 -2.19 -9.23 -12.40
N GLU A 306 -0.91 -9.49 -12.14
CA GLU A 306 0.18 -8.83 -12.88
C GLU A 306 0.13 -9.15 -14.38
N GLU A 307 -0.36 -10.32 -14.75
CA GLU A 307 -0.60 -10.70 -16.15
C GLU A 307 -1.67 -9.80 -16.80
N ASP A 308 -2.79 -9.56 -16.11
CA ASP A 308 -3.85 -8.68 -16.61
C ASP A 308 -3.38 -7.23 -16.72
N LYS A 309 -2.56 -6.76 -15.76
CA LYS A 309 -1.94 -5.43 -15.81
C LYS A 309 -1.02 -5.28 -17.02
N GLN A 310 -0.19 -6.29 -17.31
CA GLN A 310 0.68 -6.29 -18.49
C GLN A 310 -0.15 -6.24 -19.79
N LYS A 311 -1.21 -7.03 -19.89
CA LYS A 311 -2.10 -7.04 -21.07
C LYS A 311 -2.81 -5.70 -21.26
N LEU A 312 -3.29 -5.09 -20.18
CA LEU A 312 -3.92 -3.77 -20.19
C LEU A 312 -2.93 -2.67 -20.59
N ALA A 313 -1.70 -2.72 -20.07
CA ALA A 313 -0.66 -1.78 -20.43
C ALA A 313 -0.26 -1.86 -21.91
N ALA A 314 -0.30 -3.06 -22.50
CA ALA A 314 -0.03 -3.27 -23.92
C ALA A 314 -1.23 -2.94 -24.83
N SER A 315 -2.40 -2.62 -24.28
CA SER A 315 -3.64 -2.46 -25.06
C SER A 315 -3.88 -1.06 -25.62
N GLY A 316 -2.92 -0.14 -25.57
CA GLY A 316 -3.09 1.20 -26.15
C GLY A 316 -1.76 1.81 -26.60
N GLY A 317 -1.85 2.85 -27.43
CA GLY A 317 -0.68 3.65 -27.84
C GLY A 317 -0.33 4.77 -26.85
N MET A 318 -0.67 4.59 -25.56
CA MET A 318 -0.51 5.59 -24.49
C MET A 318 0.13 4.94 -23.27
N ASN A 319 0.62 5.77 -22.34
CA ASN A 319 1.12 5.25 -21.07
C ASN A 319 -0.06 4.81 -20.19
N VAL A 320 -0.11 3.55 -19.77
CA VAL A 320 -1.16 3.04 -18.88
C VAL A 320 -0.56 2.79 -17.50
N ARG A 321 -1.09 3.47 -16.49
CA ARG A 321 -0.71 3.29 -15.09
C ARG A 321 -1.85 2.70 -14.30
N PHE A 322 -1.50 2.00 -13.22
CA PHE A 322 -2.46 1.37 -12.33
C PHE A 322 -2.39 2.03 -10.96
N CYS A 323 -3.54 2.19 -10.32
CA CYS A 323 -3.64 2.54 -8.93
C CYS A 323 -4.72 1.70 -8.27
N CYS A 324 -4.49 1.22 -7.06
CA CYS A 324 -5.55 0.59 -6.30
C CYS A 324 -6.67 1.62 -6.01
N ALA A 325 -7.89 1.35 -6.47
CA ALA A 325 -9.05 2.24 -6.33
C ALA A 325 -9.29 2.65 -4.88
N ALA A 326 -9.10 1.70 -3.97
CA ALA A 326 -9.16 1.87 -2.53
C ALA A 326 -8.25 3.01 -2.03
N ARG A 327 -7.17 3.36 -2.74
CA ARG A 327 -6.23 4.43 -2.38
C ARG A 327 -6.72 5.82 -2.76
N VAL A 328 -7.50 5.92 -3.83
CA VAL A 328 -8.14 7.18 -4.25
C VAL A 328 -9.34 7.48 -3.36
N PHE A 329 -10.05 6.44 -2.92
CA PHE A 329 -11.25 6.56 -2.09
C PHE A 329 -11.01 6.36 -0.58
N ALA A 330 -9.79 5.99 -0.13
CA ALA A 330 -9.45 5.81 1.29
C ALA A 330 -9.76 7.03 2.18
N PRO A 331 -9.55 8.30 1.74
CA PRO A 331 -9.95 9.47 2.52
C PRO A 331 -11.48 9.66 2.66
N LEU A 332 -12.28 8.72 2.14
CA LEU A 332 -13.74 8.80 2.08
C LEU A 332 -14.42 7.60 2.75
N ALA A 333 -13.66 6.61 3.22
CA ALA A 333 -14.20 5.39 3.81
C ALA A 333 -13.90 5.34 5.31
N SER A 334 -14.94 5.14 6.12
CA SER A 334 -14.85 5.05 7.58
C SER A 334 -14.34 3.69 8.07
N SER A 335 -14.37 2.65 7.23
CA SER A 335 -13.85 1.32 7.56
C SER A 335 -13.30 0.56 6.33
N PRO A 336 -12.44 -0.46 6.53
CA PRO A 336 -11.94 -1.31 5.44
C PRO A 336 -13.03 -2.11 4.70
N GLU A 337 -14.13 -2.41 5.39
CA GLU A 337 -15.26 -3.18 4.84
C GLU A 337 -16.15 -2.34 3.91
N GLU A 338 -16.15 -1.01 4.07
CA GLU A 338 -16.82 -0.08 3.16
C GLU A 338 -16.10 0.09 1.81
N VAL A 339 -14.88 -0.45 1.69
CA VAL A 339 -14.02 -0.33 0.49
C VAL A 339 -14.20 -1.52 -0.47
N GLU A 340 -15.38 -2.13 -0.52
CA GLU A 340 -15.74 -2.87 -1.72
C GLU A 340 -15.69 -1.91 -2.92
N PRO A 341 -15.14 -2.32 -4.08
CA PRO A 341 -15.15 -1.52 -5.29
C PRO A 341 -16.55 -1.58 -5.91
N SER A 342 -17.57 -1.23 -5.14
CA SER A 342 -18.86 -0.94 -5.72
C SER A 342 -18.74 0.44 -6.35
N LEU A 343 -19.09 0.51 -7.62
CA LEU A 343 -19.34 1.76 -8.33
C LEU A 343 -20.21 2.73 -7.52
N SER A 344 -20.95 2.26 -6.51
CA SER A 344 -21.71 3.07 -5.55
C SER A 344 -20.85 4.06 -4.74
N ALA A 345 -19.65 3.69 -4.27
CA ALA A 345 -18.78 4.60 -3.53
C ALA A 345 -18.19 5.69 -4.44
N ALA A 346 -17.70 5.29 -5.63
CA ALA A 346 -17.29 6.22 -6.67
C ALA A 346 -18.47 7.09 -7.12
N ARG A 347 -19.65 6.51 -7.37
CA ARG A 347 -20.87 7.24 -7.75
C ARG A 347 -21.33 8.20 -6.68
N SER A 348 -21.28 7.87 -5.38
CA SER A 348 -21.66 8.80 -4.31
C SER A 348 -20.67 9.95 -4.18
N TYR A 349 -19.37 9.70 -4.34
CA TYR A 349 -18.37 10.77 -4.38
C TYR A 349 -18.52 11.69 -5.61
N PHE A 350 -18.88 11.12 -6.76
CA PHE A 350 -19.15 11.86 -7.98
C PHE A 350 -20.62 12.35 -8.08
N ALA A 351 -21.53 11.90 -7.21
CA ALA A 351 -22.93 12.30 -7.16
C ALA A 351 -23.02 13.64 -6.44
N GLY A 352 -23.22 14.69 -7.23
CA GLY A 352 -23.18 16.08 -6.77
C GLY A 352 -21.93 16.82 -7.23
N LYS A 353 -20.83 16.10 -7.50
CA LYS A 353 -19.68 16.65 -8.26
C LYS A 353 -19.90 16.36 -9.75
N THR A 354 -20.86 17.05 -10.34
CA THR A 354 -20.95 17.14 -11.80
C THR A 354 -19.62 17.69 -12.31
N ALA A 355 -18.83 16.82 -12.94
CA ALA A 355 -17.60 17.18 -13.62
C ALA A 355 -16.45 17.69 -12.72
N LEU A 356 -15.43 16.85 -12.51
CA LEU A 356 -14.05 17.35 -12.60
C LEU A 356 -13.77 17.64 -14.08
N TRP A 357 -14.38 18.70 -14.60
CA TRP A 357 -13.81 19.46 -15.71
C TRP A 357 -12.91 20.52 -15.08
N SER A 358 -11.84 20.10 -14.41
CA SER A 358 -10.68 20.99 -14.31
C SER A 358 -9.87 20.70 -15.57
N ASP A 359 -9.99 21.57 -16.58
CA ASP A 359 -9.21 21.59 -17.82
C ASP A 359 -8.38 20.31 -18.12
N GLY A 360 -9.03 19.27 -18.65
CA GLY A 360 -8.30 18.16 -19.31
C GLY A 360 -8.70 16.70 -19.08
N TYR A 361 -9.67 16.37 -18.22
CA TYR A 361 -9.99 14.96 -17.88
C TYR A 361 -11.37 14.50 -18.36
N THR A 362 -11.47 13.29 -18.93
CA THR A 362 -12.75 12.61 -19.21
C THR A 362 -12.91 11.36 -18.34
N LEU A 363 -13.96 11.31 -17.52
CA LEU A 363 -14.31 10.15 -16.69
C LEU A 363 -15.27 9.21 -17.44
N PHE A 364 -14.96 7.92 -17.48
CA PHE A 364 -15.86 6.87 -17.99
C PHE A 364 -16.33 5.99 -16.83
N SER A 365 -17.65 5.78 -16.73
CA SER A 365 -18.25 4.86 -15.75
C SER A 365 -18.79 3.61 -16.45
N GLU A 366 -18.77 2.46 -15.77
CA GLU A 366 -19.33 1.21 -16.31
C GLU A 366 -20.84 1.32 -16.61
N ASP A 367 -21.56 2.21 -15.91
CA ASP A 367 -22.98 2.48 -16.18
C ASP A 367 -23.25 3.04 -17.59
N ALA A 368 -22.27 3.72 -18.18
CA ALA A 368 -22.37 4.22 -19.55
C ALA A 368 -22.45 3.09 -20.59
N PHE A 369 -22.03 1.87 -20.22
CA PHE A 369 -22.14 0.67 -21.05
C PHE A 369 -23.41 -0.16 -20.75
N GLY A 370 -24.16 0.16 -19.69
CA GLY A 370 -25.20 -0.72 -19.12
C GLY A 370 -26.65 -0.27 -19.26
N ARG A 371 -26.95 0.91 -19.81
CA ARG A 371 -28.34 1.34 -20.09
C ARG A 371 -28.43 2.11 -21.39
N LYS A 372 -28.37 1.40 -22.51
CA LYS A 372 -28.87 1.93 -23.79
C LYS A 372 -30.06 1.10 -24.23
N THR A 373 -31.16 1.79 -24.52
CA THR A 373 -32.32 1.22 -25.19
C THR A 373 -31.88 0.66 -26.55
N GLU A 374 -32.50 -0.43 -26.99
CA GLU A 374 -32.12 -1.25 -28.16
C GLU A 374 -31.88 -0.44 -29.46
N GLY A 375 -32.36 0.80 -29.56
CA GLY A 375 -32.15 1.70 -30.68
C GLY A 375 -30.79 2.41 -30.76
N GLU A 376 -30.00 2.48 -29.67
CA GLU A 376 -28.69 3.20 -29.66
C GLU A 376 -27.46 2.28 -29.73
N ILE A 377 -27.66 0.95 -29.70
CA ILE A 377 -26.57 -0.03 -29.81
C ILE A 377 -26.16 -0.24 -31.29
N ALA A 378 -26.99 0.20 -32.24
CA ALA A 378 -26.73 0.06 -33.67
C ALA A 378 -25.55 0.90 -34.21
N ASP A 379 -25.02 1.86 -33.43
CA ASP A 379 -23.87 2.68 -33.85
C ASP A 379 -22.52 2.21 -33.26
N ILE A 380 -22.53 1.34 -32.23
CA ILE A 380 -21.30 0.74 -31.67
C ILE A 380 -20.88 -0.51 -32.47
N SER A 381 -21.81 -1.13 -33.21
CA SER A 381 -21.52 -2.23 -34.15
C SER A 381 -20.61 -1.81 -35.32
N ALA A 382 -20.40 -0.50 -35.54
CA ALA A 382 -19.42 0.01 -36.49
C ALA A 382 -17.96 -0.20 -36.01
N CYS A 383 -17.71 -0.33 -34.69
CA CYS A 383 -16.45 -0.82 -34.14
C CYS A 383 -16.51 -2.34 -33.98
N GLY A 384 -16.48 -3.03 -35.12
CA GLY A 384 -16.38 -4.47 -35.33
C GLY A 384 -16.57 -5.40 -34.13
N GLU A 385 -17.65 -6.18 -34.17
CA GLU A 385 -17.98 -7.32 -33.30
C GLU A 385 -16.83 -8.32 -33.05
N ARG A 386 -15.71 -8.22 -33.79
CA ARG A 386 -14.52 -9.07 -33.65
C ARG A 386 -13.52 -8.61 -32.58
N MET A 387 -13.51 -7.33 -32.18
CA MET A 387 -12.53 -6.81 -31.22
C MET A 387 -12.74 -7.28 -29.76
N PRO A 388 -13.98 -7.22 -29.21
CA PRO A 388 -14.24 -7.71 -27.85
C PRO A 388 -13.99 -9.22 -27.71
N ALA A 389 -14.34 -10.00 -28.74
CA ALA A 389 -14.12 -11.44 -28.77
C ALA A 389 -12.63 -11.82 -28.84
N ARG A 390 -11.81 -11.04 -29.56
CA ARG A 390 -10.36 -11.23 -29.64
C ARG A 390 -9.65 -10.84 -28.35
N ALA A 391 -10.02 -9.70 -27.74
CA ALA A 391 -9.50 -9.28 -26.44
C ALA A 391 -9.88 -10.28 -25.32
N ALA A 392 -11.11 -10.78 -25.29
CA ALA A 392 -11.52 -11.79 -24.29
C ALA A 392 -10.72 -13.10 -24.39
N ARG A 393 -10.35 -13.53 -25.62
CA ARG A 393 -9.50 -14.72 -25.85
C ARG A 393 -8.05 -14.53 -25.41
N GLU A 394 -7.50 -13.31 -25.54
CA GLU A 394 -6.14 -12.97 -25.07
C GLU A 394 -6.04 -12.98 -23.52
N PHE A 395 -7.12 -12.60 -22.82
CA PHE A 395 -7.15 -12.58 -21.36
C PHE A 395 -7.48 -13.95 -20.74
N TYR A 396 -8.33 -14.77 -21.39
CA TYR A 396 -8.75 -16.07 -20.84
C TYR A 396 -8.67 -17.21 -21.87
N PRO A 397 -7.46 -17.71 -22.19
CA PRO A 397 -7.26 -18.72 -23.24
C PRO A 397 -7.83 -20.11 -22.89
N THR A 398 -8.00 -20.44 -21.61
CA THR A 398 -8.33 -21.80 -21.13
C THR A 398 -9.75 -21.97 -20.61
N ARG A 399 -10.52 -20.90 -20.44
CA ARG A 399 -11.93 -21.03 -20.06
C ARG A 399 -12.75 -21.23 -21.32
N GLY A 400 -13.08 -22.48 -21.62
CA GLY A 400 -14.08 -22.83 -22.62
C GLY A 400 -15.42 -22.18 -22.25
N TYR A 401 -15.66 -20.96 -22.73
CA TYR A 401 -16.96 -20.31 -22.63
C TYR A 401 -17.93 -21.10 -23.51
N SER A 402 -18.64 -22.05 -22.89
CA SER A 402 -19.67 -22.83 -23.56
C SER A 402 -20.75 -21.90 -24.11
N ALA A 403 -21.43 -22.35 -25.17
CA ALA A 403 -22.53 -21.62 -25.82
C ALA A 403 -23.65 -21.16 -24.85
N ARG A 404 -23.71 -21.68 -23.62
CA ARG A 404 -24.59 -21.20 -22.54
C ARG A 404 -24.24 -19.80 -22.01
N PHE A 405 -22.97 -19.39 -22.01
CA PHE A 405 -22.59 -18.01 -21.64
C PHE A 405 -23.06 -17.01 -22.71
N TRP A 406 -23.11 -17.46 -23.98
CA TRP A 406 -23.62 -16.68 -25.10
C TRP A 406 -25.15 -16.70 -25.22
N SER A 407 -25.84 -17.74 -24.72
CA SER A 407 -27.32 -17.75 -24.70
C SER A 407 -27.92 -16.85 -23.62
N LEU A 408 -27.19 -16.61 -22.52
CA LEU A 408 -27.53 -15.59 -21.52
C LEU A 408 -27.54 -14.15 -22.11
N PHE A 409 -26.85 -13.94 -23.23
CA PHE A 409 -26.84 -12.67 -23.97
C PHE A 409 -28.05 -12.47 -24.88
N GLN A 410 -28.79 -13.52 -25.23
CA GLN A 410 -29.90 -13.44 -26.21
C GLN A 410 -31.30 -13.65 -25.61
N LYS A 411 -31.42 -14.24 -24.42
CA LYS A 411 -32.74 -14.50 -23.81
C LYS A 411 -32.67 -14.37 -22.28
N THR A 412 -32.90 -13.17 -21.78
CA THR A 412 -33.34 -12.99 -20.39
C THR A 412 -34.38 -11.86 -20.36
N PRO A 413 -35.69 -12.17 -20.31
CA PRO A 413 -36.71 -11.17 -20.08
C PRO A 413 -36.67 -10.79 -18.60
N PHE A 414 -36.26 -9.56 -18.28
CA PHE A 414 -36.44 -9.03 -16.93
C PHE A 414 -37.92 -8.68 -16.74
N TYR A 415 -38.61 -9.53 -15.98
CA TYR A 415 -39.89 -9.20 -15.36
C TYR A 415 -39.69 -8.03 -14.39
N GLY A 416 -40.57 -7.04 -14.51
CA GLY A 416 -40.77 -5.96 -13.55
C GLY A 416 -42.18 -5.42 -13.74
N GLU A 417 -43.12 -5.92 -12.94
CA GLU A 417 -44.51 -5.47 -12.93
C GLU A 417 -44.65 -4.03 -12.41
N ARG A 418 -45.56 -3.29 -13.06
CA ARG A 418 -46.31 -2.09 -12.62
C ARG A 418 -45.59 -0.75 -12.47
N GLY A 419 -45.67 0.04 -13.56
CA GLY A 419 -46.60 1.18 -13.61
C GLY A 419 -46.15 2.54 -13.06
N ARG A 420 -45.65 3.42 -13.94
CA ARG A 420 -46.18 4.78 -14.22
C ARG A 420 -45.30 5.48 -15.26
N LYS A 421 -45.95 5.96 -16.34
CA LYS A 421 -45.33 6.79 -17.38
C LYS A 421 -45.00 8.18 -16.79
N SER A 422 -43.78 8.67 -16.99
CA SER A 422 -43.57 10.10 -17.17
C SER A 422 -42.78 10.32 -18.46
N LYS A 423 -43.39 11.07 -19.39
CA LYS A 423 -42.77 11.50 -20.64
C LYS A 423 -41.79 12.63 -20.31
N PHE A 424 -40.49 12.41 -20.49
CA PHE A 424 -39.54 13.50 -20.69
C PHE A 424 -38.78 13.24 -21.99
N CYS A 425 -38.86 14.19 -22.92
CA CYS A 425 -38.54 14.03 -24.33
C CYS A 425 -37.02 14.07 -24.58
N GLU A 426 -36.43 12.96 -25.07
CA GLU A 426 -35.00 12.78 -25.39
C GLU A 426 -34.48 13.65 -26.56
N ARG A 427 -35.36 14.35 -27.29
CA ARG A 427 -34.95 15.18 -28.45
C ARG A 427 -34.21 16.48 -28.08
N SER A 428 -34.16 16.86 -26.81
CA SER A 428 -33.57 18.14 -26.35
C SER A 428 -32.03 18.09 -26.18
N LEU A 429 -31.44 16.93 -25.90
CA LEU A 429 -30.03 16.85 -25.51
C LEU A 429 -29.07 16.76 -26.72
N VAL A 430 -29.45 15.99 -27.74
CA VAL A 430 -28.66 15.79 -28.97
C VAL A 430 -28.53 17.09 -29.77
N TRP A 431 -29.59 17.91 -29.81
CA TRP A 431 -29.56 19.21 -30.47
C TRP A 431 -28.72 20.27 -29.73
N LYS A 432 -28.60 20.16 -28.40
CA LYS A 432 -27.79 21.07 -27.58
C LYS A 432 -26.29 20.77 -27.69
N LEU A 433 -25.89 19.52 -27.91
CA LEU A 433 -24.48 19.16 -28.11
C LEU A 433 -23.95 19.57 -29.49
N LEU A 434 -24.76 19.41 -30.55
CA LEU A 434 -24.31 19.69 -31.93
C LEU A 434 -24.11 21.19 -32.22
N PHE A 435 -24.80 22.08 -31.50
CA PHE A 435 -24.67 23.53 -31.67
C PHE A 435 -23.43 24.13 -31.01
N LYS A 436 -22.85 23.45 -30.00
CA LYS A 436 -21.63 23.91 -29.32
C LYS A 436 -20.35 23.66 -30.12
N LEU A 437 -20.39 22.82 -31.16
CA LEU A 437 -19.22 22.44 -31.95
C LEU A 437 -19.13 23.11 -33.32
N PHE A 438 -20.17 23.82 -33.79
CA PHE A 438 -20.14 24.55 -35.08
C PHE A 438 -20.86 25.90 -34.98
N PRO A 439 -20.25 27.04 -35.40
CA PRO A 439 -20.84 28.38 -35.19
C PRO A 439 -22.09 28.68 -36.02
N SER A 440 -22.50 27.83 -36.98
CA SER A 440 -23.76 28.01 -37.73
C SER A 440 -24.36 26.71 -38.27
N ARG A 441 -25.71 26.66 -38.34
CA ARG A 441 -26.49 25.49 -38.81
C ARG A 441 -26.08 25.03 -40.22
N THR A 442 -25.67 25.96 -41.07
CA THR A 442 -25.29 25.70 -42.47
C THR A 442 -23.96 24.93 -42.56
N LYS A 443 -23.00 25.20 -41.66
CA LYS A 443 -21.71 24.49 -41.60
C LYS A 443 -21.85 23.06 -41.05
N ALA A 444 -22.70 22.87 -40.04
CA ALA A 444 -23.03 21.55 -39.51
C ALA A 444 -23.72 20.65 -40.56
N GLY A 445 -24.64 21.21 -41.35
CA GLY A 445 -25.30 20.50 -42.46
C GLY A 445 -24.33 20.11 -43.59
N CYS A 446 -23.34 20.97 -43.90
CA CYS A 446 -22.31 20.68 -44.90
C CYS A 446 -21.32 19.60 -44.43
N PHE A 447 -20.95 19.61 -43.14
CA PHE A 447 -20.11 18.58 -42.53
C PHE A 447 -20.78 17.21 -42.55
N LEU A 448 -22.05 17.12 -42.16
CA LEU A 448 -22.82 15.87 -42.21
C LEU A 448 -23.00 15.34 -43.64
N ARG A 449 -23.17 16.21 -44.66
CA ARG A 449 -23.19 15.78 -46.07
C ARG A 449 -21.82 15.29 -46.55
N LYS A 450 -20.71 15.88 -46.09
CA LYS A 450 -19.33 15.42 -46.41
C LYS A 450 -19.01 14.09 -45.75
N VAL A 451 -19.39 13.90 -44.48
CA VAL A 451 -19.23 12.63 -43.75
C VAL A 451 -20.05 11.53 -44.40
N ARG A 452 -21.31 11.81 -44.77
CA ARG A 452 -22.19 10.84 -45.44
C ARG A 452 -21.76 10.51 -46.88
N ARG A 453 -21.04 11.42 -47.56
CA ARG A 453 -20.42 11.15 -48.88
C ARG A 453 -19.12 10.36 -48.76
N ARG A 454 -18.34 10.53 -47.69
CA ARG A 454 -17.12 9.74 -47.42
C ARG A 454 -17.45 8.31 -46.99
N LEU A 455 -18.44 8.13 -46.12
CA LEU A 455 -18.92 6.79 -45.71
C LEU A 455 -19.62 5.98 -46.83
N LYS A 456 -19.91 6.60 -47.98
CA LYS A 456 -20.44 5.90 -49.18
C LYS A 456 -19.37 5.57 -50.23
N ARG A 457 -18.11 5.97 -50.03
CA ARG A 457 -16.99 5.65 -50.91
C ARG A 457 -15.83 5.15 -50.06
N GLY A 458 -15.87 3.85 -49.72
CA GLY A 458 -14.85 3.14 -48.96
C GLY A 458 -15.17 3.10 -47.47
#